data_AF-D3FCT0-F1
#
_entry.id   AF-D3FCT0-F1
#
_cell.length_a   1.000
_cell.length_b   1.000
_cell.length_c   1.000
_cell.angle_alpha   90.00
_cell.angle_beta   90.00
_cell.angle_gamma   90.00
#
_symmetry.space_group_name_H-M   'P 1'
#
loop_
_entity.id
_entity.type
_entity.pdbx_description
1 polymer ?
#
loop_
_entity_poly.entity_id
_entity_poly.type
_entity_poly.pdbx_seq_one_letter_code
_entity_poly.pdbx_strand_id
1 'polypeptide(L)'
;MIDDSTIHALVVRLARPDAAGGHTVERAAMLAEGSDFAEIEAWILKMGGEPQTSSRKATGSGLWAERDSAGRARAAAPPQRYVFPANALQPVSA
;
A
#
# COMPACT_ATOMS: atom_id res chain seq x y z
N MET A 1 0.91 19.61 4.60
CA MET A 1 -0.54 19.67 4.37
C MET A 1 -0.80 20.07 2.94
N ILE A 2 -0.70 19.06 2.09
CA ILE A 2 -1.18 19.03 0.73
C ILE A 2 -2.71 18.86 0.75
N ASP A 3 -3.43 19.37 -0.24
CA ASP A 3 -4.89 19.24 -0.30
C ASP A 3 -5.32 17.89 -0.91
N ASP A 4 -6.53 17.42 -0.55
CA ASP A 4 -7.07 16.13 -1.01
C ASP A 4 -7.12 16.00 -2.55
N SER A 5 -7.27 17.11 -3.29
CA SER A 5 -7.33 17.08 -4.77
C SER A 5 -5.94 16.89 -5.39
N THR A 6 -4.92 17.49 -4.80
CA THR A 6 -3.52 17.27 -5.18
C THR A 6 -3.08 15.85 -4.80
N ILE A 7 -3.47 15.31 -3.64
CA ILE A 7 -3.20 13.90 -3.31
C ILE A 7 -3.89 12.97 -4.30
N HIS A 8 -5.15 13.24 -4.63
CA HIS A 8 -5.89 12.44 -5.62
C HIS A 8 -5.16 12.42 -6.97
N ALA A 9 -4.71 13.58 -7.48
CA ALA A 9 -3.96 13.67 -8.72
C ALA A 9 -2.63 12.89 -8.67
N LEU A 10 -1.91 12.95 -7.53
CA LEU A 10 -0.70 12.17 -7.31
C LEU A 10 -0.99 10.67 -7.30
N VAL A 11 -2.01 10.23 -6.56
CA VAL A 11 -2.39 8.82 -6.47
C VAL A 11 -2.81 8.27 -7.84
N VAL A 12 -3.58 9.02 -8.63
CA VAL A 12 -3.93 8.64 -10.01
C VAL A 12 -2.69 8.49 -10.89
N ARG A 13 -1.68 9.38 -10.75
CA ARG A 13 -0.42 9.28 -11.49
C ARG A 13 0.41 8.04 -11.09
N LEU A 14 0.41 7.71 -9.80
CA LEU A 14 1.14 6.57 -9.26
C LEU A 14 0.43 5.22 -9.50
N ALA A 15 -0.89 5.25 -9.66
CA ALA A 15 -1.72 4.07 -9.85
C ALA A 15 -1.28 3.28 -11.09
N ARG A 16 -1.33 1.95 -10.94
CA ARG A 16 -1.15 1.00 -12.02
C ARG A 16 -2.41 0.13 -12.12
N PRO A 17 -2.95 -0.10 -13.33
CA PRO A 17 -4.05 -1.03 -13.51
C PRO A 17 -3.68 -2.42 -13.00
N ASP A 18 -4.61 -3.07 -12.32
CA ASP A 18 -4.49 -4.48 -11.90
C ASP A 18 -5.36 -5.38 -12.79
N ALA A 19 -4.98 -6.66 -12.90
CA ALA A 19 -5.67 -7.66 -13.71
C ALA A 19 -7.13 -7.90 -13.26
N ALA A 20 -7.45 -7.60 -12.00
CA ALA A 20 -8.81 -7.68 -11.45
C ALA A 20 -9.68 -6.44 -11.77
N GLY A 21 -9.19 -5.49 -12.58
CA GLY A 21 -9.90 -4.26 -12.93
C GLY A 21 -9.82 -3.15 -11.88
N GLY A 22 -9.05 -3.37 -10.81
CA GLY A 22 -8.72 -2.37 -9.80
C GLY A 22 -7.47 -1.55 -10.16
N HIS A 23 -7.01 -0.77 -9.18
CA HIS A 23 -5.75 -0.05 -9.27
C HIS A 23 -4.85 -0.38 -8.10
N THR A 24 -3.55 -0.39 -8.34
CA THR A 24 -2.55 -0.64 -7.31
C THR A 24 -1.58 0.53 -7.22
N VAL A 25 -1.20 0.91 -6.00
CA VAL A 25 -0.17 1.91 -5.72
C VAL A 25 0.95 1.26 -4.92
N GLU A 26 2.16 1.29 -5.47
CA GLU A 26 3.34 0.74 -4.80
C GLU A 26 3.86 1.71 -3.73
N ARG A 27 4.18 1.18 -2.55
CA ARG A 27 4.70 1.98 -1.43
C ARG A 27 6.02 2.67 -1.77
N ALA A 28 6.87 2.02 -2.56
CA ALA A 28 8.12 2.61 -3.05
C ALA A 28 7.88 3.84 -3.93
N ALA A 29 6.79 3.87 -4.70
CA ALA A 29 6.44 5.01 -5.54
C ALA A 29 6.00 6.20 -4.68
N MET A 30 5.26 5.97 -3.61
CA MET A 30 4.91 7.01 -2.63
C MET A 30 6.14 7.55 -1.90
N LEU A 31 7.07 6.67 -1.51
CA LEU A 31 8.33 7.09 -0.88
C LEU A 31 9.21 7.94 -1.81
N ALA A 32 9.12 7.71 -3.13
CA ALA A 32 9.85 8.50 -4.12
C ALA A 32 9.32 9.93 -4.25
N GLU A 33 8.04 10.17 -3.92
CA GLU A 33 7.48 11.53 -3.82
C GLU A 33 8.02 12.29 -2.59
N GLY A 34 8.62 11.58 -1.62
CA GLY A 34 9.36 12.18 -0.52
C GLY A 34 8.50 12.49 0.71
N SER A 35 8.55 13.73 1.18
CA SER A 35 7.99 14.15 2.48
C SER A 35 6.47 13.97 2.61
N ASP A 36 5.75 13.84 1.48
CA ASP A 36 4.30 13.71 1.45
C ASP A 36 3.80 12.29 1.71
N PHE A 37 4.70 11.32 1.92
CA PHE A 37 4.37 9.91 2.11
C PHE A 37 3.24 9.66 3.12
N ALA A 38 3.33 10.27 4.31
CA ALA A 38 2.36 10.05 5.38
C ALA A 38 0.97 10.64 5.04
N GLU A 39 0.94 11.77 4.34
CA GLU A 39 -0.30 12.41 3.91
C GLU A 39 -0.96 11.60 2.78
N ILE A 40 -0.17 11.07 1.84
CA ILE A 40 -0.64 10.15 0.80
C ILE A 40 -1.16 8.84 1.41
N GLU A 41 -0.42 8.19 2.30
CA GLU A 41 -0.82 6.92 2.92
C GLU A 41 -2.12 7.08 3.73
N ALA A 42 -2.26 8.17 4.49
CA ALA A 42 -3.50 8.46 5.21
C ALA A 42 -4.70 8.68 4.26
N TRP A 43 -4.49 9.36 3.14
CA TRP A 43 -5.53 9.56 2.12
C TRP A 43 -5.94 8.23 1.46
N ILE A 44 -4.98 7.36 1.11
CA ILE A 44 -5.25 6.04 0.54
C ILE A 44 -6.16 5.23 1.46
N LEU A 45 -5.83 5.17 2.75
CA LEU A 45 -6.63 4.44 3.75
C LEU A 45 -8.03 5.03 3.91
N LYS A 46 -8.15 6.37 3.93
CA LYS A 46 -9.44 7.08 3.98
C LYS A 46 -10.33 6.76 2.78
N MET A 47 -9.75 6.55 1.61
CA MET A 47 -10.46 6.28 0.35
C MET A 47 -10.76 4.78 0.13
N GLY A 48 -10.48 3.92 1.11
CA GLY A 48 -10.71 2.48 1.02
C GLY A 48 -9.63 1.72 0.25
N GLY A 49 -8.44 2.31 0.11
CA GLY A 49 -7.26 1.58 -0.36
C GLY A 49 -6.81 0.58 0.69
N GLU A 50 -6.79 -0.70 0.33
CA GLU A 50 -6.47 -1.78 1.23
C GLU A 50 -4.96 -2.10 1.20
N PRO A 51 -4.27 -2.16 2.36
CA PRO A 51 -2.88 -2.57 2.41
C PRO A 51 -2.75 -4.03 2.00
N GLN A 52 -2.18 -4.28 0.83
CA GLN A 52 -1.86 -5.64 0.41
C GLN A 52 -0.60 -6.08 1.15
N THR A 53 -0.82 -6.77 2.26
CA THR A 53 0.26 -7.39 3.02
C THR A 53 0.94 -8.41 2.12
N SER A 54 2.25 -8.27 1.94
CA SER A 54 3.07 -9.32 1.34
C SER A 54 2.98 -10.54 2.24
N SER A 55 2.08 -11.47 1.91
CA SER A 55 2.09 -12.79 2.51
C SER A 55 3.27 -13.55 1.93
N ARG A 56 4.50 -13.20 2.32
CA ARG A 56 5.54 -14.21 2.37
C ARG A 56 5.11 -15.15 3.49
N LYS A 57 4.27 -16.14 3.15
CA LYS A 57 4.14 -17.35 3.96
C LYS A 57 5.57 -17.78 4.22
N ALA A 58 6.00 -17.74 5.48
CA ALA A 58 7.24 -18.38 5.87
C ALA A 58 7.05 -19.88 5.59
N THR A 59 7.39 -20.33 4.38
CA THR A 59 7.67 -21.73 4.11
C THR A 59 8.98 -22.03 4.84
N GLY A 60 8.85 -22.44 6.10
CA GLY A 60 9.99 -22.67 6.96
C GLY A 60 9.66 -23.64 8.08
N SER A 61 9.07 -24.79 7.78
CA SER A 61 9.02 -25.91 8.74
C SER A 61 10.35 -26.68 8.70
N GLY A 62 11.47 -25.97 8.84
CA GLY A 62 12.80 -26.53 8.80
C GLY A 62 13.61 -26.07 10.01
N LEU A 63 14.69 -26.77 10.30
CA LEU A 63 15.60 -26.61 11.45
C LEU A 63 16.19 -25.18 11.64
N TRP A 64 15.89 -24.25 10.73
CA TRP A 64 16.23 -22.82 10.80
C TRP A 64 15.17 -21.96 11.52
N ALA A 65 13.97 -22.49 11.79
CA ALA A 65 12.87 -21.74 12.39
C ALA A 65 13.04 -21.53 13.90
N GLU A 66 13.76 -22.42 14.59
CA GLU A 66 13.90 -22.36 16.05
C GLU A 66 14.73 -21.18 16.55
N ARG A 67 15.49 -20.52 15.65
CA ARG A 67 16.24 -19.31 15.98
C ARG A 67 15.42 -18.02 15.79
N ASP A 68 14.29 -18.08 15.06
CA ASP A 68 13.39 -16.94 14.82
C ASP A 68 12.32 -16.83 15.92
N SER A 69 11.92 -17.95 16.53
CA SER A 69 10.84 -18.00 17.55
C SER A 69 11.24 -17.51 18.95
N ALA A 70 12.52 -17.26 19.23
CA ALA A 70 13.01 -16.87 20.55
C ALA A 70 13.13 -15.34 20.77
N GLY A 71 12.78 -14.49 19.80
CA GLY A 71 13.08 -13.06 19.94
C GLY A 71 12.28 -12.14 19.04
N ARG A 72 11.18 -11.64 19.62
CA ARG A 72 10.27 -10.58 19.14
C ARG A 72 9.07 -11.11 18.37
N ALA A 73 7.89 -10.77 18.88
CA ALA A 73 6.72 -10.54 18.05
C ALA A 73 7.14 -9.54 16.96
N ARG A 74 7.57 -10.06 15.81
CA ARG A 74 8.03 -9.26 14.69
C ARG A 74 6.80 -8.52 14.19
N ALA A 75 6.74 -7.22 14.45
CA ALA A 75 5.71 -6.36 13.88
C ALA A 75 5.60 -6.71 12.39
N ALA A 76 4.36 -6.90 11.92
CA ALA A 76 4.12 -7.26 10.53
C ALA A 76 4.89 -6.28 9.63
N ALA A 77 5.60 -6.81 8.63
CA ALA A 77 6.32 -5.97 7.69
C ALA A 77 5.34 -4.97 7.04
N PRO A 78 5.73 -3.70 6.82
CA PRO A 78 4.85 -2.74 6.20
C PRO A 78 4.40 -3.24 4.82
N PRO A 79 3.14 -2.97 4.43
CA PRO A 79 2.61 -3.40 3.14
C PRO A 79 3.48 -2.86 2.01
N GLN A 80 3.68 -3.67 0.98
CA GLN A 80 4.49 -3.25 -0.18
C GLN A 80 3.65 -2.42 -1.16
N ARG A 81 2.32 -2.62 -1.17
CA ARG A 81 1.41 -1.94 -2.06
C ARG A 81 0.01 -1.82 -1.47
N TYR A 82 -0.77 -0.92 -2.04
CA TYR A 82 -2.16 -0.64 -1.70
C TYR A 82 -3.04 -0.91 -2.91
N VAL A 83 -4.19 -1.55 -2.70
CA VAL A 83 -5.11 -1.93 -3.77
C VAL A 83 -6.42 -1.17 -3.61
N PHE A 84 -6.93 -0.67 -4.73
CA PHE A 84 -8.18 0.06 -4.84
C PHE A 84 -9.21 -0.74 -5.62
N PRO A 85 -10.50 -0.70 -5.23
CA PRO A 85 -11.58 -1.21 -6.06
C PRO A 85 -11.70 -0.37 -7.34
N ALA A 86 -12.27 -0.95 -8.40
CA ALA A 86 -12.31 -0.37 -9.75
C ALA A 86 -12.88 1.06 -9.84
N ASN A 87 -13.74 1.44 -8.90
CA ASN A 87 -14.43 2.73 -8.85
C ASN A 87 -13.80 3.77 -7.89
N ALA A 88 -12.75 3.43 -7.14
CA ALA A 88 -12.23 4.34 -6.10
C ALA A 88 -11.38 5.51 -6.61
N LEU A 89 -10.84 5.41 -7.83
CA LEU A 89 -10.00 6.46 -8.46
C LEU A 89 -10.71 7.13 -9.65
N GLN A 90 -12.02 6.97 -9.78
CA GLN A 90 -12.79 7.60 -10.85
C GLN A 90 -12.79 9.12 -10.65
N PRO A 91 -12.70 9.92 -11.72
CA PRO A 91 -12.86 11.36 -11.61
C PRO A 91 -14.23 11.65 -10.98
N VAL A 92 -14.27 12.57 -10.02
CA VAL A 92 -15.54 13.09 -9.51
C VAL A 92 -16.29 13.72 -10.68
N SER A 93 -17.39 13.10 -11.11
CA SER A 93 -18.27 13.73 -12.10
C SER A 93 -18.81 15.03 -11.51
N ALA A 94 -18.46 16.15 -12.13
CA ALA A 94 -18.98 17.47 -11.82
C ALA A 94 -20.47 17.60 -12.16
#